data_AF-A0A0J9YCQ9-F1
#
_entry.id   AF-A0A0J9YCQ9-F1
#
_cell.length_a   1.000
_cell.length_b   1.000
_cell.length_c   1.000
_cell.angle_alpha   90.00
_cell.angle_beta   90.00
_cell.angle_gamma   90.00
#
_symmetry.space_group_name_H-M   'P 1'
#
loop_
_entity.id
_entity.type
_entity.pdbx_description
1 polymer ?
#
loop_
_entity_poly.entity_id
_entity_poly.type
_entity_poly.pdbx_seq_one_letter_code
_entity_poly.pdbx_strand_id
1 'polypeptide(L)'
;MENNINYWIELELQAVHWRPTCLTTGGCANPRFRISKFNKFNAEIISISWSITENFVERHSRKFITHWLNGKPHEITLQCDVIGMDPLYGFLRTCDTTQNIEIFKENNEFQELNTYQMLASSEDELSMNERNGKLIVEIRAKCFNASFIARKYMKHCPWCSAPDDMTLIESAPEVIY
;
A
#
# COMPACT_ATOMS: atom_id res chain seq x y z
N MET A 1 1.61 3.14 -29.09
CA MET A 1 2.58 3.75 -28.16
C MET A 1 1.84 3.95 -26.85
N GLU A 2 2.02 3.04 -25.90
CA GLU A 2 1.36 3.13 -24.60
C GLU A 2 1.97 4.28 -23.81
N ASN A 3 1.13 5.23 -23.39
CA ASN A 3 1.54 6.27 -22.46
C ASN A 3 2.02 5.58 -21.17
N ASN A 4 3.30 5.75 -20.86
CA ASN A 4 3.86 5.39 -19.56
C ASN A 4 3.25 6.35 -18.53
N ILE A 5 2.12 5.95 -17.95
CA ILE A 5 1.45 6.73 -16.92
C ILE A 5 2.17 6.43 -15.61
N ASN A 6 2.85 7.43 -15.04
CA ASN A 6 3.41 7.33 -13.70
C ASN A 6 2.29 7.52 -12.68
N TYR A 7 2.23 6.65 -11.68
CA TYR A 7 1.22 6.75 -10.62
C TYR A 7 1.75 6.26 -9.28
N TRP A 8 1.08 6.70 -8.23
CA TRP A 8 1.37 6.29 -6.86
C TRP A 8 0.18 5.57 -6.26
N ILE A 9 0.47 4.60 -5.39
CA ILE A 9 -0.53 3.91 -4.59
C ILE A 9 -0.14 4.04 -3.12
N GLU A 10 -1.00 4.70 -2.34
CA GLU A 10 -0.97 4.65 -0.87
C GLU A 10 -1.82 3.47 -0.41
N LEU A 11 -1.27 2.63 0.46
CA LEU A 11 -2.01 1.58 1.15
C LEU A 11 -1.75 1.69 2.65
N GLU A 12 -2.80 1.84 3.43
CA GLU A 12 -2.72 2.02 4.88
C GLU A 12 -3.34 0.82 5.60
N LEU A 13 -2.54 0.05 6.33
CA LEU A 13 -3.02 -1.06 7.16
C LEU A 13 -3.83 -0.52 8.33
N GLN A 14 -5.13 -0.85 8.39
CA GLN A 14 -6.05 -0.40 9.43
C GLN A 14 -6.15 -1.40 10.58
N ALA A 15 -6.35 -2.68 10.27
CA ALA A 15 -6.49 -3.72 11.27
C ALA A 15 -6.02 -5.08 10.75
N VAL A 16 -5.57 -5.93 11.68
CA VAL A 16 -5.35 -7.36 11.47
C VAL A 16 -6.08 -8.13 12.56
N HIS A 17 -7.09 -8.89 12.17
CA HIS A 17 -7.87 -9.72 13.08
C HIS A 17 -7.43 -11.17 12.95
N TRP A 18 -6.83 -11.69 14.01
CA TRP A 18 -6.37 -13.07 14.11
C TRP A 18 -7.51 -14.01 14.48
N ARG A 19 -7.58 -15.17 13.82
CA ARG A 19 -8.54 -16.20 14.20
C ARG A 19 -8.08 -16.90 15.49
N PRO A 20 -9.00 -17.25 16.42
CA PRO A 20 -8.65 -17.87 17.70
C PRO A 20 -7.75 -19.11 17.59
N THR A 21 -7.98 -19.95 16.59
CA THR A 21 -7.22 -21.17 16.34
C THR A 21 -5.81 -20.95 15.77
N CYS A 22 -5.48 -19.70 15.47
CA CYS A 22 -4.19 -19.27 14.91
C CYS A 22 -3.52 -18.20 15.78
N LEU A 23 -3.94 -18.06 17.05
CA LEU A 23 -3.34 -17.11 17.99
C LEU A 23 -1.84 -17.36 18.23
N THR A 24 -1.34 -18.52 17.83
CA THR A 24 0.06 -18.74 17.55
C THR A 24 0.22 -18.87 16.04
N THR A 25 1.22 -18.19 15.47
CA THR A 25 1.70 -18.40 14.11
C THR A 25 2.18 -19.85 13.94
N GLY A 26 1.24 -20.79 13.79
CA GLY A 26 1.32 -22.21 14.17
C GLY A 26 2.34 -23.03 13.39
N GLY A 27 3.62 -22.76 13.64
CA GLY A 27 4.77 -23.34 12.95
C GLY A 27 5.86 -22.35 12.57
N CYS A 28 5.82 -21.11 13.07
CA CYS A 28 6.84 -20.10 12.80
C CYS A 28 7.26 -19.35 14.07
N ALA A 29 8.57 -19.29 14.30
CA ALA A 29 9.22 -18.41 15.25
C ALA A 29 9.49 -17.03 14.63
N ASN A 30 9.49 -15.98 15.46
CA ASN A 30 9.73 -14.59 15.06
C ASN A 30 8.89 -14.14 13.85
N PRO A 31 7.56 -14.27 13.92
CA PRO A 31 6.70 -14.02 12.77
C PRO A 31 6.68 -12.53 12.38
N ARG A 32 6.59 -12.28 11.08
CA ARG A 32 6.44 -10.96 10.47
C ARG A 32 5.22 -10.95 9.55
N PHE A 33 4.48 -9.85 9.61
CA PHE A 33 3.42 -9.54 8.66
C PHE A 33 4.04 -8.84 7.46
N ARG A 34 3.93 -9.43 6.27
CA ARG A 34 4.43 -8.88 5.01
C ARG A 34 3.27 -8.53 4.10
N ILE A 35 3.36 -7.37 3.47
CA ILE A 35 2.46 -6.94 2.41
C ILE A 35 3.27 -6.81 1.13
N SER A 36 2.72 -7.31 0.03
CA SER A 36 3.35 -7.26 -1.29
C SER A 36 2.35 -6.74 -2.31
N LYS A 37 2.79 -5.78 -3.12
CA LYS A 37 2.06 -5.30 -4.31
C LYS A 37 2.74 -5.88 -5.54
N PHE A 38 1.97 -6.49 -6.43
CA PHE A 38 2.46 -7.13 -7.65
C PHE A 38 1.88 -6.44 -8.87
N ASN A 39 2.75 -6.10 -9.82
CA ASN A 39 2.35 -5.57 -11.10
C ASN A 39 2.19 -6.70 -12.12
N LYS A 40 0.97 -6.96 -12.57
CA LYS A 40 0.68 -8.00 -13.57
C LYS A 40 1.35 -7.72 -14.93
N PHE A 41 1.64 -6.46 -15.25
CA PHE A 41 2.17 -6.05 -16.54
C PHE A 41 3.63 -6.48 -16.74
N ASN A 42 4.48 -6.31 -15.72
CA ASN A 42 5.93 -6.56 -15.79
C ASN A 42 6.46 -7.51 -14.71
N ALA A 43 5.58 -8.11 -13.90
CA ALA A 43 5.92 -8.95 -12.76
C ALA A 43 6.79 -8.28 -11.67
N GLU A 44 6.81 -6.94 -11.62
CA GLU A 44 7.46 -6.19 -10.55
C GLU A 44 6.73 -6.40 -9.21
N ILE A 45 7.52 -6.55 -8.14
CA ILE A 45 7.00 -6.78 -6.78
C ILE A 45 7.64 -5.77 -5.83
N ILE A 46 6.81 -5.03 -5.11
CA ILE A 46 7.27 -4.13 -4.05
C ILE A 46 6.63 -4.59 -2.74
N SER A 47 7.46 -4.82 -1.71
CA SER A 47 6.99 -5.37 -0.43
C SER A 47 7.55 -4.65 0.78
N ILE A 48 6.82 -4.74 1.89
CA ILE A 48 7.21 -4.23 3.20
C ILE A 48 6.78 -5.23 4.28
N SER A 49 7.51 -5.31 5.40
CA SER A 49 7.16 -6.21 6.49
C SER A 49 7.48 -5.66 7.88
N TRP A 50 6.68 -6.06 8.86
CA TRP A 50 6.82 -5.70 10.28
C TRP A 50 6.77 -6.94 11.15
N SER A 51 7.51 -6.95 12.26
CA SER A 51 7.38 -7.99 13.29
C SER A 51 5.98 -7.97 13.89
N ILE A 52 5.38 -9.15 14.08
CA ILE A 52 4.08 -9.28 14.74
C ILE A 52 4.33 -9.26 16.25
N THR A 53 4.16 -8.09 16.85
CA THR A 53 4.15 -7.87 18.30
C THR A 53 2.74 -7.53 18.76
N GLU A 54 2.48 -7.52 20.07
CA GLU A 54 1.24 -6.97 20.62
C GLU A 54 1.05 -5.52 20.14
N ASN A 55 -0.13 -5.20 19.61
CA ASN A 55 -0.51 -3.89 19.10
C ASN A 55 0.38 -3.35 17.95
N PHE A 56 0.95 -4.23 17.10
CA PHE A 56 1.84 -3.79 16.01
C PHE A 56 1.17 -2.88 14.96
N VAL A 57 -0.16 -2.93 14.88
CA VAL A 57 -0.98 -2.05 14.03
C VAL A 57 -1.36 -0.77 14.76
N GLU A 58 -1.84 -0.87 16.00
CA GLU A 58 -2.35 0.27 16.78
C GLU A 58 -1.25 1.25 17.19
N ARG A 59 -0.01 0.78 17.44
CA ARG A 59 1.08 1.68 17.85
C ARG A 59 1.42 2.68 16.74
N HIS A 60 1.38 2.28 15.47
CA HIS A 60 1.71 3.14 14.32
C HIS A 60 0.88 2.76 13.08
N SER A 61 0.11 3.70 12.52
CA SER A 61 -0.45 3.56 11.17
C SER A 61 0.69 3.27 10.18
N ARG A 62 0.56 2.16 9.43
CA ARG A 62 1.57 1.71 8.47
C ARG A 62 1.13 2.04 7.06
N LYS A 63 1.48 3.25 6.62
CA LYS A 63 1.36 3.65 5.23
C LYS A 63 2.45 2.99 4.40
N PHE A 64 2.04 2.35 3.32
CA PHE A 64 2.90 1.75 2.32
C PHE A 64 2.66 2.44 0.99
N ILE A 65 3.52 3.42 0.70
CA ILE A 65 3.47 4.24 -0.51
C ILE A 65 4.40 3.61 -1.54
N THR A 66 3.90 3.42 -2.75
CA THR A 66 4.65 2.83 -3.88
C THR A 66 4.44 3.66 -5.13
N HIS A 67 5.52 3.89 -5.86
CA HIS A 67 5.52 4.55 -7.17
C HIS A 67 5.70 3.50 -8.27
N TRP A 68 4.94 3.64 -9.36
CA TRP A 68 4.93 2.69 -10.46
C TRP A 68 5.12 3.44 -11.78
N LEU A 69 6.03 2.92 -12.60
CA LEU A 69 6.37 3.49 -13.91
C LEU A 69 5.68 2.78 -15.07
N ASN A 70 5.16 1.56 -14.85
CA ASN A 70 4.58 0.73 -15.90
C ASN A 70 3.27 0.09 -15.45
N GLY A 71 2.47 -0.34 -16.42
CA GLY A 71 1.13 -0.87 -16.20
C GLY A 71 0.13 0.20 -15.74
N LYS A 72 -1.04 -0.25 -15.29
CA LYS A 72 -2.13 0.60 -14.81
C LYS A 72 -2.47 0.25 -13.36
N PRO A 73 -3.08 1.17 -12.59
CA PRO A 73 -3.45 0.89 -11.20
C PRO A 73 -4.31 -0.37 -10.99
N HIS A 74 -5.18 -0.73 -11.95
CA HIS A 74 -6.02 -1.93 -11.85
C HIS A 74 -5.26 -3.25 -12.09
N GLU A 75 -4.03 -3.17 -12.60
CA GLU A 75 -3.15 -4.32 -12.79
C GLU A 75 -2.30 -4.59 -11.54
N ILE A 76 -2.34 -3.68 -10.56
CA ILE A 76 -1.67 -3.86 -9.27
C ILE A 76 -2.54 -4.72 -8.35
N THR A 77 -1.96 -5.83 -7.91
CA THR A 77 -2.58 -6.75 -6.95
C THR A 77 -1.89 -6.71 -5.61
N LEU A 78 -2.63 -7.11 -4.57
CA LEU A 78 -2.20 -7.15 -3.18
C LEU A 78 -2.18 -8.59 -2.68
N GLN A 79 -1.09 -8.96 -2.01
CA GLN A 79 -0.97 -10.16 -1.20
C GLN A 79 -0.48 -9.81 0.19
N CYS A 80 -0.95 -10.55 1.19
CA CYS A 80 -0.42 -10.49 2.54
C CYS A 80 0.07 -11.87 2.95
N ASP A 81 1.23 -11.91 3.61
CA ASP A 81 1.84 -13.12 4.13
C ASP A 81 2.17 -12.95 5.61
N VAL A 82 2.07 -14.05 6.34
CA VAL A 82 2.79 -14.22 7.61
C VAL A 82 4.02 -15.06 7.29
N ILE A 83 5.20 -14.48 7.46
CA ILE A 83 6.48 -15.17 7.27
C ILE A 83 7.20 -15.31 8.61
N GLY A 84 8.01 -16.35 8.77
CA GLY A 84 8.78 -16.56 9.98
C GLY A 84 9.71 -17.74 9.85
N MET A 85 10.47 -18.01 10.91
CA MET A 85 11.46 -19.08 10.93
C MET A 85 10.79 -20.40 11.29
N ASP A 86 11.06 -21.46 10.54
CA ASP A 86 10.68 -22.80 10.94
C ASP A 86 11.35 -23.14 12.28
N PRO A 87 10.59 -23.49 13.33
CA PRO A 87 11.17 -23.70 14.66
C PRO A 87 12.01 -24.97 14.76
N LEU A 88 11.84 -25.93 13.85
CA LEU A 88 12.59 -27.18 13.85
C LEU A 88 13.89 -27.05 13.05
N TYR A 89 13.83 -26.42 11.88
CA TYR A 89 14.95 -26.39 10.93
C TYR A 89 15.62 -25.01 10.78
N GLY A 90 15.01 -23.94 11.29
CA GLY A 90 15.62 -22.61 11.29
C GLY A 90 15.74 -21.95 9.92
N PHE A 91 14.92 -22.31 8.92
CA PHE A 91 14.84 -21.58 7.64
C PHE A 91 13.59 -20.70 7.57
N LEU A 92 13.64 -19.65 6.76
CA LEU A 92 12.51 -18.76 6.54
C LEU A 92 11.42 -19.45 5.72
N ARG A 93 10.17 -19.40 6.19
CA ARG A 93 9.01 -19.95 5.51
C ARG A 93 7.80 -19.02 5.57
N THR A 94 6.86 -19.24 4.66
CA THR A 94 5.52 -18.67 4.75
C THR A 94 4.66 -19.55 5.66
N CYS A 95 4.06 -18.93 6.68
CA CYS A 95 3.25 -19.56 7.72
C CYS A 95 1.75 -19.48 7.37
N ASP A 96 1.34 -18.37 6.76
CA ASP A 96 0.01 -18.15 6.21
C ASP A 96 0.10 -17.15 5.05
N THR A 97 -0.83 -17.22 4.11
CA THR A 97 -0.82 -16.38 2.91
C THR A 97 -2.23 -16.15 2.39
N THR A 98 -2.44 -14.98 1.81
CA THR A 98 -3.68 -14.66 1.08
C THR A 98 -3.54 -15.01 -0.40
N GLN A 99 -4.67 -15.09 -1.09
CA GLN A 99 -4.64 -14.98 -2.55
C GLN A 99 -4.29 -13.55 -2.98
N ASN A 100 -3.85 -13.39 -4.23
CA ASN A 100 -3.69 -12.08 -4.86
C ASN A 100 -5.06 -11.48 -5.18
N ILE A 101 -5.31 -10.26 -4.70
CA ILE A 101 -6.54 -9.52 -5.01
C ILE A 101 -6.21 -8.22 -5.75
N GLU A 102 -7.09 -7.79 -6.64
CA GLU A 102 -6.96 -6.47 -7.27
C GLU A 102 -7.32 -5.39 -6.26
N ILE A 103 -6.46 -4.37 -6.14
CA ILE A 103 -6.72 -3.24 -5.25
C ILE A 103 -7.76 -2.33 -5.90
N PHE A 104 -7.59 -2.03 -7.20
CA PHE A 104 -8.46 -1.12 -7.94
C PHE A 104 -9.11 -1.89 -9.10
N LYS A 105 -10.42 -1.74 -9.31
CA LYS A 105 -11.09 -2.31 -10.49
C LYS A 105 -11.03 -1.31 -11.65
N GLU A 106 -11.09 -1.82 -12.88
CA GLU A 106 -11.02 -1.00 -14.10
C GLU A 106 -12.17 0.04 -14.18
N ASN A 107 -13.36 -0.30 -13.68
CA ASN A 107 -14.57 0.55 -13.74
C ASN A 107 -14.83 1.38 -12.45
N ASN A 108 -13.83 1.62 -11.60
CA ASN A 108 -14.05 2.21 -10.28
C ASN A 108 -14.42 3.71 -10.26
N GLU A 109 -14.56 4.38 -11.40
CA GLU A 109 -15.17 5.72 -11.43
C GLU A 109 -16.62 5.70 -10.88
N PHE A 110 -17.33 4.57 -11.00
CA PHE A 110 -18.72 4.44 -10.54
C PHE A 110 -18.90 3.96 -9.08
N GLN A 111 -17.85 3.42 -8.44
CA GLN A 111 -17.93 3.00 -7.02
C GLN A 111 -17.65 4.14 -6.04
N GLU A 112 -17.08 5.25 -6.52
CA GLU A 112 -16.90 6.45 -5.71
C GLU A 112 -18.26 6.93 -5.17
N LEU A 113 -19.35 6.88 -5.95
CA LEU A 113 -20.64 7.44 -5.55
C LEU A 113 -21.37 6.71 -4.40
N ASN A 114 -21.20 5.39 -4.23
CA ASN A 114 -22.03 4.58 -3.32
C ASN A 114 -21.53 4.53 -1.86
N THR A 115 -20.29 4.96 -1.60
CA THR A 115 -19.72 4.91 -0.24
C THR A 115 -19.98 6.20 0.56
N TYR A 116 -20.51 7.25 -0.09
CA TYR A 116 -20.73 8.57 0.52
C TYR A 116 -21.91 8.66 1.48
N GLN A 117 -22.86 7.72 1.47
CA GLN A 117 -24.08 7.84 2.25
C GLN A 117 -23.99 7.36 3.71
N MET A 118 -22.87 6.76 4.14
CA MET A 118 -22.79 6.14 5.49
C MET A 118 -21.90 6.87 6.50
N LEU A 119 -21.13 7.91 6.12
CA LEU A 119 -20.13 8.52 7.03
C LEU A 119 -20.20 10.05 7.15
N ALA A 120 -21.23 10.70 6.61
CA ALA A 120 -21.43 12.15 6.77
C ALA A 120 -22.18 12.46 8.08
N SER A 121 -21.53 12.25 9.22
CA SER A 121 -21.95 12.83 10.50
C SER A 121 -20.76 13.08 11.42
N SER A 122 -19.89 14.01 11.04
CA SER A 122 -19.11 14.83 11.98
C SER A 122 -18.36 15.90 11.18
N GLU A 123 -18.60 17.15 11.57
CA GLU A 123 -18.04 18.37 11.03
C GLU A 123 -16.51 18.37 11.16
N ASP A 124 -15.80 18.47 10.04
CA ASP A 124 -14.42 18.95 10.02
C ASP A 124 -14.10 19.50 8.61
N GLU A 125 -13.82 20.80 8.55
CA GLU A 125 -13.62 21.59 7.33
C GLU A 125 -12.20 21.42 6.77
N LEU A 126 -11.93 20.27 6.16
CA LEU A 126 -10.73 20.06 5.33
C LEU A 126 -11.13 19.53 3.94
N SER A 127 -10.60 20.26 2.95
CA SER A 127 -10.94 20.37 1.52
C SER A 127 -11.64 19.18 0.82
N MET A 128 -12.65 19.52 0.04
CA MET A 128 -13.52 18.62 -0.75
C MET A 128 -12.80 17.82 -1.86
N ASN A 129 -11.51 18.04 -2.13
CA ASN A 129 -10.78 17.36 -3.21
C ASN A 129 -10.05 16.07 -2.80
N GLU A 130 -9.87 15.81 -1.50
CA GLU A 130 -9.12 14.63 -1.02
C GLU A 130 -9.99 13.46 -0.53
N ARG A 131 -11.32 13.64 -0.47
CA ARG A 131 -12.25 12.60 0.00
C ARG A 131 -12.67 11.62 -1.13
N ASN A 132 -12.54 12.02 -2.41
CA ASN A 132 -12.93 11.25 -3.61
C ASN A 132 -11.91 10.22 -4.11
N GLY A 133 -11.35 9.38 -3.22
CA GLY A 133 -10.43 8.34 -3.71
C GLY A 133 -10.00 7.29 -2.70
N LYS A 134 -10.67 7.20 -1.55
CA LYS A 134 -10.36 6.22 -0.51
C LYS A 134 -11.19 4.95 -0.74
N LEU A 135 -10.52 3.83 -0.97
CA LEU A 135 -11.13 2.52 -1.11
C LEU A 135 -10.79 1.66 0.10
N ILE A 136 -11.79 1.02 0.70
CA ILE A 136 -11.57 0.02 1.74
C ILE A 136 -11.34 -1.34 1.06
N VAL A 137 -10.22 -1.98 1.40
CA VAL A 137 -9.84 -3.30 0.87
C VAL A 137 -9.77 -4.28 2.02
N GLU A 138 -10.56 -5.35 1.94
CA GLU A 138 -10.49 -6.47 2.87
C GLU A 138 -9.80 -7.66 2.21
N ILE A 139 -8.86 -8.26 2.91
CA ILE A 139 -8.18 -9.49 2.47
C ILE A 139 -8.26 -10.55 3.55
N ARG A 140 -8.39 -11.81 3.13
CA ARG A 140 -8.63 -12.94 4.03
C ARG A 140 -7.62 -14.04 3.75
N ALA A 141 -6.97 -14.49 4.82
CA ALA A 141 -6.11 -15.66 4.85
C ALA A 141 -6.77 -16.75 5.69
N LYS A 142 -6.05 -17.86 5.91
CA LYS A 142 -6.53 -18.94 6.77
C LYS A 142 -6.58 -18.51 8.23
N CYS A 143 -5.59 -17.74 8.68
CA CYS A 143 -5.38 -17.40 10.08
C CYS A 143 -5.63 -15.95 10.44
N PHE A 144 -5.74 -15.06 9.45
CA PHE A 144 -6.04 -13.66 9.70
C PHE A 144 -6.97 -13.07 8.63
N ASN A 145 -7.64 -11.99 9.00
CA ASN A 145 -8.23 -11.05 8.07
C ASN A 145 -7.54 -9.71 8.26
N ALA A 146 -7.29 -8.97 7.18
CA ALA A 146 -6.72 -7.63 7.24
C ALA A 146 -7.55 -6.65 6.44
N SER A 147 -7.64 -5.42 6.94
CA SER A 147 -8.34 -4.32 6.29
C SER A 147 -7.37 -3.18 6.00
N PHE A 148 -7.57 -2.56 4.84
CA PHE A 148 -6.72 -1.49 4.33
C PHE A 148 -7.55 -0.32 3.81
N ILE A 149 -6.97 0.87 3.88
CA ILE A 149 -7.41 2.02 3.07
C ILE A 149 -6.43 2.19 1.92
N ALA A 150 -6.92 2.08 0.70
CA ALA A 150 -6.14 2.26 -0.52
C ALA A 150 -6.51 3.58 -1.21
N ARG A 151 -5.51 4.27 -1.76
CA ARG A 151 -5.67 5.45 -2.62
C ARG A 151 -4.71 5.36 -3.78
N LYS A 152 -5.14 5.82 -4.96
CA LYS A 152 -4.27 5.97 -6.13
C LYS A 152 -4.15 7.44 -6.51
N TYR A 153 -2.97 7.84 -6.96
CA TYR A 153 -2.69 9.18 -7.42
C TYR A 153 -2.09 9.10 -8.82
N MET A 154 -2.84 9.54 -9.84
CA MET A 154 -2.46 9.42 -11.25
C MET A 154 -2.00 10.73 -11.89
N LYS A 155 -2.26 11.88 -11.24
CA LYS A 155 -1.98 13.21 -11.80
C LYS A 155 -0.91 13.99 -11.01
N HIS A 156 -0.83 13.76 -9.71
CA HIS A 156 0.04 14.50 -8.80
C HIS A 156 0.59 13.55 -7.72
N CYS A 157 1.82 13.78 -7.29
CA CYS A 157 2.47 13.05 -6.21
C CYS A 157 2.40 13.87 -4.91
N PRO A 158 1.58 13.49 -3.91
CA PRO A 158 1.44 14.26 -2.66
C PRO A 158 2.71 14.38 -1.81
N TRP A 159 3.69 13.49 -2.03
CA TRP A 159 4.93 13.43 -1.24
C TRP A 159 6.14 14.01 -1.96
N CYS A 160 5.95 14.45 -3.21
CA CYS A 160 7.02 15.04 -3.99
C CYS A 160 7.01 16.54 -3.72
N SER A 161 8.18 17.13 -3.47
CA SER A 161 8.30 18.60 -3.48
C SER A 161 7.80 19.12 -4.83
N ALA A 162 7.09 20.25 -4.84
CA ALA A 162 6.90 20.98 -6.07
C ALA A 162 8.30 21.23 -6.68
N PRO A 163 8.48 21.14 -8.00
CA PRO A 163 9.74 21.52 -8.60
C PRO A 163 10.01 22.96 -8.17
N ASP A 164 10.98 23.16 -7.29
CA ASP A 164 11.60 24.46 -7.13
C ASP A 164 12.11 24.82 -8.52
N ASP A 165 11.66 25.96 -9.04
CA ASP A 165 12.25 26.58 -10.23
C ASP A 165 13.75 26.65 -9.96
N MET A 166 14.48 25.71 -10.53
CA MET A 166 15.91 25.57 -10.33
C MET A 166 16.51 26.81 -10.99
N THR A 167 16.76 27.84 -10.19
CA THR A 167 17.40 29.08 -10.62
C THR A 167 18.70 28.68 -11.32
N LEU A 168 18.72 28.82 -12.65
CA LEU A 168 19.90 28.74 -13.47
C LEU A 168 20.85 29.83 -12.99
N ILE A 169 21.78 29.49 -12.11
CA ILE A 169 22.94 30.34 -11.87
C ILE A 169 23.84 30.13 -13.08
N GLU A 170 23.71 30.99 -14.09
CA GLU A 170 24.73 31.18 -15.11
C GLU A 170 26.02 31.57 -14.39
N SER A 171 26.95 30.63 -14.25
CA SER A 171 28.33 30.93 -13.93
C SER A 171 28.95 31.62 -15.15
N ALA A 172 29.05 32.94 -15.11
CA ALA A 172 29.82 33.72 -16.08
C ALA A 172 31.30 33.31 -16.04
N PRO A 173 32.01 33.27 -17.19
CA PRO A 173 33.44 32.96 -17.22
C PRO A 173 34.26 34.14 -16.69
N GLU A 174 35.17 33.88 -15.75
CA GLU A 174 36.21 34.82 -15.35
C GLU A 174 37.17 35.07 -16.52
N VAL A 175 37.23 36.32 -16.99
CA VAL A 175 38.27 36.81 -17.89
C VAL A 175 39.45 37.25 -17.04
N ILE A 176 40.54 36.48 -17.09
CA ILE A 176 41.82 36.85 -16.47
C ILE A 176 42.55 37.80 -17.42
N TYR A 177 42.89 39.01 -16.94
CA TYR A 177 43.82 39.95 -17.57
C TYR A 177 45.24 39.76 -17.05
#